data_AF-A0A1Y1QHE6-F1
#
_entry.id   AF-A0A1Y1QHE6-F1
#
_cell.length_a   1.000
_cell.length_b   1.000
_cell.length_c   1.000
_cell.angle_alpha   90.00
_cell.angle_beta   90.00
_cell.angle_gamma   90.00
#
_symmetry.space_group_name_H-M   'P 1'
#
loop_
_entity.id
_entity.type
_entity.pdbx_description
1 polymer ?
#
loop_
_entity_poly.entity_id
_entity_poly.type
_entity_poly.pdbx_seq_one_letter_code
_entity_poly.pdbx_strand_id
1 'polypeptide(L)'
;MLSPAAQHRHSSGNREALPTTAATNDTATAAREERHDTLVMTQFKADYHRLTHIKSRVNRNNVKRGILAQYQTWLTDFMSKQRYDSKETNAFVWLTLWHIDVGAWRRGLALARFALHEGMGAPKDFARSLAETVTEEIAGGILKTGELANHADLLDELAQLVDGRDMTDQITAKLHKARALARLTSDPATAREYLLTAAQLDPTSGVKRYLKALDAGAKPQGKTAVVVDIQEYSLSARAAAKLANMTAPAFIRHAKKHPDLLPRVEIPIGTRHLYRFTPKHVKAYMKQHLVKARKDVNT
;
A
#
# COMPACT_ATOMS: atom_id res chain seq x y z
N MET A 1 -59.82 -41.91 -58.09
CA MET A 1 -58.41 -42.04 -58.53
C MET A 1 -57.97 -40.70 -59.12
N LEU A 2 -56.97 -40.08 -58.47
CA LEU A 2 -56.00 -39.02 -58.85
C LEU A 2 -56.47 -37.88 -59.79
N SER A 3 -56.22 -36.60 -59.49
CA SER A 3 -54.89 -36.06 -59.16
C SER A 3 -54.90 -34.83 -58.23
N PRO A 4 -53.89 -34.68 -57.34
CA PRO A 4 -53.86 -33.76 -56.20
C PRO A 4 -52.98 -32.53 -56.50
N ALA A 5 -53.48 -31.59 -57.30
CA ALA A 5 -52.68 -30.43 -57.74
C ALA A 5 -53.48 -29.10 -57.85
N ALA A 6 -54.40 -28.82 -56.93
CA ALA A 6 -55.09 -27.52 -56.89
C ALA A 6 -55.63 -27.15 -55.50
N GLN A 7 -54.81 -27.24 -54.46
CA GLN A 7 -55.08 -26.58 -53.17
C GLN A 7 -53.81 -25.90 -52.66
N HIS A 8 -53.32 -24.93 -53.44
CA HIS A 8 -52.49 -23.86 -52.90
C HIS A 8 -53.37 -22.90 -52.12
N ARG A 9 -53.27 -22.91 -50.79
CA ARG A 9 -53.18 -21.72 -49.90
C ARG A 9 -53.54 -22.10 -48.46
N HIS A 10 -52.74 -21.58 -47.54
CA HIS A 10 -52.95 -21.51 -46.08
C HIS A 10 -52.56 -22.76 -45.27
N SER A 11 -51.25 -22.98 -45.15
CA SER A 11 -50.62 -23.14 -43.82
C SER A 11 -49.10 -23.00 -43.95
N SER A 12 -48.64 -21.79 -44.24
CA SER A 12 -47.31 -21.39 -43.81
C SER A 12 -47.37 -21.38 -42.29
N GLY A 13 -47.04 -22.50 -41.66
CA GLY A 13 -46.88 -22.60 -40.23
C GLY A 13 -45.87 -21.55 -39.80
N ASN A 14 -46.39 -20.47 -39.23
CA ASN A 14 -45.65 -19.48 -38.49
C ASN A 14 -45.00 -20.22 -37.32
N ARG A 15 -43.83 -20.83 -37.52
CA ARG A 15 -42.91 -21.12 -36.42
C ARG A 15 -42.36 -19.76 -36.00
N GLU A 16 -43.15 -19.03 -35.23
CA GLU A 16 -42.60 -18.06 -34.29
C GLU A 16 -41.58 -18.84 -33.46
N ALA A 17 -40.31 -18.68 -33.82
CA ALA A 17 -39.23 -19.01 -32.92
C ALA A 17 -39.46 -18.13 -31.69
N LEU A 18 -39.91 -18.74 -30.59
CA LEU A 18 -39.87 -18.10 -29.28
C LEU A 18 -38.47 -17.49 -29.12
N PRO A 19 -38.33 -16.20 -28.78
CA PRO A 19 -37.02 -15.65 -28.48
C PRO A 19 -36.46 -16.47 -27.32
N THR A 20 -35.36 -17.17 -27.60
CA THR A 20 -34.57 -17.93 -26.65
C THR A 20 -34.34 -17.07 -25.41
N THR A 21 -34.91 -17.45 -24.26
CA THR A 21 -34.88 -16.69 -23.01
C THR A 21 -33.44 -16.40 -22.54
N ALA A 22 -32.46 -17.19 -23.01
CA ALA A 22 -31.04 -16.95 -22.79
C ALA A 22 -30.52 -15.69 -23.52
N ALA A 23 -30.95 -15.44 -24.76
CA ALA A 23 -30.46 -14.29 -25.56
C ALA A 23 -30.94 -12.95 -25.00
N THR A 24 -32.14 -12.90 -24.42
CA THR A 24 -32.68 -11.72 -23.72
C THR A 24 -31.99 -11.45 -22.38
N ASN A 25 -31.56 -12.51 -21.68
CA ASN A 25 -30.84 -12.39 -20.42
C ASN A 25 -29.39 -11.91 -20.64
N ASP A 26 -28.72 -12.40 -21.68
CA ASP A 26 -27.35 -11.98 -22.02
C ASP A 26 -27.30 -10.51 -22.45
N THR A 27 -28.25 -10.05 -23.27
CA THR A 27 -28.32 -8.63 -23.66
C THR A 27 -28.66 -7.70 -22.50
N ALA A 28 -29.57 -8.10 -21.61
CA ALA A 28 -29.89 -7.32 -20.41
C ALA A 28 -28.69 -7.26 -19.44
N THR A 29 -27.91 -8.33 -19.35
CA THR A 29 -26.70 -8.40 -18.51
C THR A 29 -25.61 -7.51 -19.07
N ALA A 30 -25.31 -7.61 -20.37
CA ALA A 30 -24.34 -6.73 -21.05
C ALA A 30 -24.72 -5.25 -20.91
N ALA A 31 -25.99 -4.89 -21.12
CA ALA A 31 -26.46 -3.52 -20.94
C ALA A 31 -26.34 -3.02 -19.49
N ARG A 32 -26.44 -3.92 -18.49
CA ARG A 32 -26.25 -3.58 -17.08
C ARG A 32 -24.78 -3.36 -16.75
N GLU A 33 -23.88 -4.18 -17.29
CA GLU A 33 -22.43 -4.06 -17.15
C GLU A 33 -21.93 -2.74 -17.76
N GLU A 34 -22.33 -2.42 -18.99
CA GLU A 34 -21.96 -1.15 -19.64
C GLU A 34 -22.43 0.08 -18.84
N ARG A 35 -23.64 0.03 -18.28
CA ARG A 35 -24.17 1.08 -17.40
C ARG A 35 -23.35 1.20 -16.13
N HIS A 36 -22.96 0.08 -15.52
CA HIS A 36 -22.13 0.05 -14.32
C HIS A 36 -20.74 0.65 -14.59
N ASP A 37 -20.08 0.24 -15.67
CA ASP A 37 -18.77 0.79 -16.06
C ASP A 37 -18.83 2.30 -16.30
N THR A 38 -19.88 2.77 -16.98
CA THR A 38 -20.10 4.20 -17.24
C THR A 38 -20.25 5.00 -15.94
N LEU A 39 -20.95 4.45 -14.94
CA LEU A 39 -21.08 5.07 -13.63
C LEU A 39 -19.73 5.14 -12.90
N VAL A 40 -18.96 4.04 -12.91
CA VAL A 40 -17.63 3.99 -12.29
C VAL A 40 -16.68 4.98 -12.96
N MET A 41 -16.71 5.10 -14.29
CA MET A 41 -15.88 6.09 -15.01
C MET A 41 -16.26 7.53 -14.67
N THR A 42 -17.55 7.81 -14.49
CA THR A 42 -18.03 9.13 -14.07
C THR A 42 -17.56 9.46 -12.65
N GLN A 43 -17.68 8.49 -11.74
CA GLN A 43 -17.19 8.61 -10.37
C GLN A 43 -15.67 8.81 -10.30
N PHE A 44 -14.91 7.98 -11.03
CA PHE A 44 -13.46 8.09 -11.10
C PHE A 44 -13.01 9.47 -11.55
N LYS A 45 -13.65 10.04 -12.58
CA LYS A 45 -13.33 11.41 -13.04
C LYS A 45 -13.56 12.45 -11.95
N ALA A 46 -14.68 12.36 -11.22
CA ALA A 46 -14.99 13.29 -10.13
C ALA A 46 -13.97 13.17 -8.99
N ASP A 47 -13.63 11.94 -8.57
CA ASP A 47 -12.64 11.69 -7.53
C ASP A 47 -11.22 12.09 -7.95
N TYR A 48 -10.84 11.80 -9.20
CA TYR A 48 -9.57 12.24 -9.78
C TYR A 48 -9.45 13.76 -9.72
N HIS A 49 -10.47 14.49 -10.19
CA HIS A 49 -10.50 15.95 -10.13
C HIS A 49 -10.46 16.49 -8.69
N ARG A 50 -11.18 15.86 -7.77
CA ARG A 50 -11.11 16.21 -6.34
C ARG A 50 -9.69 16.06 -5.80
N LEU A 51 -9.00 14.96 -6.13
CA LEU A 51 -7.66 14.67 -5.64
C LEU A 51 -6.60 15.62 -6.22
N THR A 52 -6.73 16.06 -7.48
CA THR A 52 -5.79 17.02 -8.10
C THR A 52 -5.85 18.38 -7.43
N HIS A 53 -7.00 18.79 -6.90
CA HIS A 53 -7.17 20.07 -6.18
C HIS A 53 -6.61 20.05 -4.75
N ILE A 54 -6.27 18.87 -4.21
CA ILE A 54 -5.71 18.75 -2.86
C ILE A 54 -4.18 18.90 -2.93
N LYS A 55 -3.64 20.00 -2.38
CA LYS A 55 -2.18 20.25 -2.34
C LYS A 55 -1.42 19.30 -1.40
N SER A 56 -1.99 18.99 -0.23
CA SER A 56 -1.32 18.15 0.79
C SER A 56 -1.35 16.68 0.38
N ARG A 57 -0.17 16.06 0.23
CA ARG A 57 -0.04 14.61 -0.03
C ARG A 57 -0.71 13.77 1.05
N VAL A 58 -0.55 14.13 2.33
CA VAL A 58 -1.17 13.41 3.44
C VAL A 58 -2.69 13.48 3.35
N ASN A 59 -3.25 14.66 3.08
CA ASN A 59 -4.70 14.83 2.93
C ASN A 59 -5.23 14.06 1.69
N ARG A 60 -4.50 14.13 0.58
CA ARG A 60 -4.83 13.40 -0.64
C ARG A 60 -4.88 11.89 -0.39
N ASN A 61 -3.91 11.35 0.36
CA ASN A 61 -3.88 9.95 0.74
C ASN A 61 -5.02 9.58 1.72
N ASN A 62 -5.42 10.47 2.63
CA ASN A 62 -6.58 10.26 3.49
C ASN A 62 -7.88 10.15 2.68
N VAL A 63 -8.07 11.03 1.68
CA VAL A 63 -9.24 10.94 0.79
C VAL A 63 -9.23 9.63 0.00
N LYS A 64 -8.08 9.23 -0.58
CA LYS A 64 -7.94 7.94 -1.27
C LYS A 64 -8.40 6.76 -0.40
N ARG A 65 -7.98 6.70 0.88
CA ARG A 65 -8.42 5.62 1.79
C ARG A 65 -9.94 5.56 1.95
N GLY A 66 -10.61 6.70 1.98
CA GLY A 66 -12.07 6.76 2.12
C GLY A 66 -12.85 6.35 0.87
N ILE A 67 -12.25 6.47 -0.33
CA ILE A 67 -12.94 6.19 -1.60
C ILE A 67 -12.58 4.84 -2.22
N LEU A 68 -11.40 4.28 -1.94
CA LEU A 68 -10.91 3.06 -2.61
C LEU A 68 -11.80 1.82 -2.44
N ALA A 69 -12.55 1.73 -1.34
CA ALA A 69 -13.51 0.63 -1.13
C ALA A 69 -14.60 0.58 -2.21
N GLN A 70 -14.98 1.75 -2.76
CA GLN A 70 -16.07 1.89 -3.72
C GLN A 70 -15.70 1.31 -5.10
N TYR A 71 -14.40 1.15 -5.38
CA TYR A 71 -13.90 0.63 -6.64
C TYR A 71 -13.59 -0.87 -6.61
N GLN A 72 -13.72 -1.56 -5.46
CA GLN A 72 -13.23 -2.94 -5.33
C GLN A 72 -13.97 -3.94 -6.22
N THR A 73 -15.29 -3.82 -6.32
CA THR A 73 -16.11 -4.67 -7.19
C THR A 73 -15.69 -4.47 -8.64
N TRP A 74 -15.67 -3.22 -9.11
CA TRP A 74 -15.25 -2.90 -10.48
C TRP A 74 -13.83 -3.35 -10.81
N LEU A 75 -12.85 -3.18 -9.90
CA LEU A 75 -11.48 -3.68 -10.11
C LEU A 75 -11.43 -5.19 -10.28
N THR A 76 -12.30 -5.92 -9.56
CA THR A 76 -12.37 -7.39 -9.63
C THR A 76 -13.01 -7.83 -10.95
N ASP A 77 -14.11 -7.17 -11.34
CA ASP A 77 -14.78 -7.42 -12.61
C ASP A 77 -13.86 -7.09 -13.78
N PHE A 78 -13.17 -5.94 -13.73
CA PHE A 78 -12.22 -5.49 -14.75
C PHE A 78 -11.12 -6.51 -15.01
N MET A 79 -10.53 -7.10 -13.97
CA MET A 79 -9.52 -8.15 -14.11
C MET A 79 -10.05 -9.47 -14.71
N SER A 80 -11.38 -9.63 -14.75
CA SER A 80 -12.05 -10.81 -15.33
C SER A 80 -12.50 -10.57 -16.77
N LYS A 81 -12.44 -9.33 -17.27
CA LYS A 81 -12.84 -8.98 -18.64
C LYS A 81 -11.79 -9.45 -19.65
N GLN A 82 -12.25 -9.84 -20.84
CA GLN A 82 -11.38 -10.13 -21.98
C GLN A 82 -11.00 -8.87 -22.78
N ARG A 83 -11.76 -7.80 -22.63
CA ARG A 83 -11.59 -6.54 -23.36
C ARG A 83 -11.93 -5.37 -22.45
N TYR A 84 -11.18 -4.29 -22.60
CA TYR A 84 -11.36 -3.03 -21.90
C TYR A 84 -10.92 -1.89 -22.81
N ASP A 85 -11.53 -0.73 -22.63
CA ASP A 85 -11.17 0.46 -23.39
C ASP A 85 -10.03 1.28 -22.74
N SER A 86 -9.58 2.30 -23.44
CA SER A 86 -8.52 3.21 -22.98
C SER A 86 -8.86 3.99 -21.70
N LYS A 87 -10.14 4.31 -21.46
CA LYS A 87 -10.59 5.07 -20.28
C LYS A 87 -10.58 4.17 -19.06
N GLU A 88 -11.10 2.95 -19.19
CA GLU A 88 -11.09 1.94 -18.14
C GLU A 88 -9.66 1.55 -17.77
N THR A 89 -8.81 1.29 -18.78
CA THR A 89 -7.38 1.02 -18.59
C THR A 89 -6.69 2.12 -17.78
N ASN A 90 -6.93 3.39 -18.14
CA ASN A 90 -6.37 4.53 -17.42
C ASN A 90 -6.88 4.60 -15.97
N ALA A 91 -8.17 4.37 -15.75
CA ALA A 91 -8.74 4.34 -14.39
C ALA A 91 -8.13 3.21 -13.54
N PHE A 92 -7.96 2.02 -14.12
CA PHE A 92 -7.35 0.86 -13.45
C PHE A 92 -5.92 1.14 -13.00
N VAL A 93 -5.10 1.70 -13.89
CA VAL A 93 -3.71 2.07 -13.58
C VAL A 93 -3.66 3.12 -12.46
N TRP A 94 -4.51 4.15 -12.50
CA TRP A 94 -4.57 5.14 -11.43
C TRP A 94 -5.00 4.56 -10.09
N LEU A 95 -6.02 3.71 -10.08
CA LEU A 95 -6.51 3.04 -8.87
C LEU A 95 -5.43 2.11 -8.28
N THR A 96 -4.64 1.44 -9.13
CA THR A 96 -3.45 0.67 -8.73
C THR A 96 -2.47 1.55 -7.96
N LEU A 97 -2.11 2.71 -8.52
CA LEU A 97 -1.20 3.65 -7.87
C LEU A 97 -1.80 4.24 -6.59
N TRP A 98 -3.10 4.51 -6.55
CA TRP A 98 -3.77 5.01 -5.34
C TRP A 98 -3.75 4.00 -4.20
N HIS A 99 -3.89 2.70 -4.49
CA HIS A 99 -3.70 1.65 -3.50
C HIS A 99 -2.28 1.67 -2.91
N ILE A 100 -1.26 1.84 -3.76
CA ILE A 100 0.14 1.91 -3.33
C ILE A 100 0.38 3.15 -2.47
N ASP A 101 -0.13 4.32 -2.89
CA ASP A 101 0.01 5.60 -2.20
C ASP A 101 -0.48 5.56 -0.74
N VAL A 102 -1.54 4.78 -0.48
CA VAL A 102 -2.15 4.68 0.86
C VAL A 102 -1.53 3.60 1.74
N GLY A 103 -0.56 2.84 1.21
CA GLY A 103 0.10 1.73 1.91
C GLY A 103 -0.58 0.38 1.75
N ALA A 104 -1.59 0.25 0.88
CA ALA A 104 -2.24 -1.03 0.58
C ALA A 104 -1.41 -1.87 -0.41
N TRP A 105 -0.13 -2.08 -0.10
CA TRP A 105 0.87 -2.61 -1.05
C TRP A 105 0.55 -4.00 -1.58
N ARG A 106 0.00 -4.92 -0.76
CA ARG A 106 -0.41 -6.25 -1.26
C ARG A 106 -1.44 -6.14 -2.38
N ARG A 107 -2.49 -5.33 -2.17
CA ARG A 107 -3.52 -5.09 -3.19
C ARG A 107 -2.94 -4.34 -4.38
N GLY A 108 -2.14 -3.30 -4.14
CA GLY A 108 -1.48 -2.54 -5.20
C GLY A 108 -0.57 -3.41 -6.07
N LEU A 109 0.19 -4.33 -5.48
CA LEU A 109 1.05 -5.26 -6.20
C LEU A 109 0.25 -6.27 -7.03
N ALA A 110 -0.87 -6.79 -6.50
CA ALA A 110 -1.75 -7.69 -7.24
C ALA A 110 -2.34 -6.99 -8.49
N LEU A 111 -2.81 -5.75 -8.34
CA LEU A 111 -3.32 -4.95 -9.47
C LEU A 111 -2.20 -4.60 -10.46
N ALA A 112 -1.01 -4.25 -9.97
CA ALA A 112 0.15 -3.97 -10.82
C ALA A 112 0.60 -5.20 -11.62
N ARG A 113 0.52 -6.41 -11.03
CA ARG A 113 0.79 -7.67 -11.73
C ARG A 113 -0.12 -7.85 -12.93
N PHE A 114 -1.43 -7.62 -12.75
CA PHE A 114 -2.39 -7.66 -13.85
C PHE A 114 -2.05 -6.59 -14.90
N ALA A 115 -1.90 -5.33 -14.49
CA ALA A 115 -1.61 -4.23 -15.41
C ALA A 115 -0.34 -4.48 -16.26
N LEU A 116 0.74 -4.95 -15.64
CA LEU A 116 2.00 -5.22 -16.32
C LEU A 116 1.99 -6.48 -17.18
N HIS A 117 1.12 -7.45 -16.88
CA HIS A 117 0.88 -8.64 -17.72
C HIS A 117 0.13 -8.24 -19.00
N GLU A 118 -0.89 -7.41 -18.85
CA GLU A 118 -1.73 -6.89 -19.94
C GLU A 118 -1.06 -5.77 -20.77
N GLY A 119 0.22 -5.47 -20.52
CA GLY A 119 0.97 -4.45 -21.26
C GLY A 119 0.51 -3.02 -20.99
N MET A 120 -0.18 -2.76 -19.87
CA MET A 120 -0.63 -1.41 -19.51
C MET A 120 0.54 -0.52 -19.12
N GLY A 121 0.54 0.70 -19.67
CA GLY A 121 1.55 1.73 -19.38
C GLY A 121 1.26 2.54 -18.12
N ALA A 122 2.22 3.37 -17.72
CA ALA A 122 1.99 4.39 -16.71
C ALA A 122 0.99 5.47 -17.22
N PRO A 123 0.38 6.26 -16.33
CA PRO A 123 -0.39 7.42 -16.77
C PRO A 123 0.43 8.35 -17.67
N LYS A 124 -0.20 8.96 -18.68
CA LYS A 124 0.49 9.73 -19.74
C LYS A 124 1.44 10.83 -19.24
N ASP A 125 1.16 11.41 -18.07
CA ASP A 125 1.95 12.50 -17.51
C ASP A 125 3.18 12.02 -16.71
N PHE A 126 3.42 10.71 -16.65
CA PHE A 126 4.52 10.13 -15.88
C PHE A 126 5.75 9.99 -16.77
N ALA A 127 6.89 10.48 -16.27
CA ALA A 127 8.18 10.31 -16.95
C ALA A 127 8.74 8.89 -16.80
N ARG A 128 8.25 8.12 -15.81
CA ARG A 128 8.74 6.76 -15.48
C ARG A 128 7.77 5.70 -15.97
N SER A 129 8.28 4.50 -16.20
CA SER A 129 7.44 3.36 -16.52
C SER A 129 6.52 2.97 -15.34
N LEU A 130 5.49 2.16 -15.61
CA LEU A 130 4.61 1.67 -14.54
C LEU A 130 5.39 0.79 -13.56
N ALA A 131 6.28 -0.07 -14.07
CA ALA A 131 7.12 -0.95 -13.25
C ALA A 131 8.05 -0.15 -12.32
N GLU A 132 8.67 0.91 -12.83
CA GLU A 132 9.49 1.82 -12.03
C GLU A 132 8.67 2.52 -10.95
N THR A 133 7.52 3.08 -11.31
CA THR A 133 6.63 3.80 -10.39
C THR A 133 6.15 2.90 -9.25
N VAL A 134 5.65 1.69 -9.58
CA VAL A 134 5.19 0.70 -8.61
C VAL A 134 6.33 0.29 -7.68
N THR A 135 7.50 -0.01 -8.24
CA THR A 135 8.66 -0.44 -7.45
C THR A 135 9.12 0.65 -6.49
N GLU A 136 9.26 1.88 -6.98
CA GLU A 136 9.73 2.99 -6.18
C GLU A 136 8.79 3.33 -5.02
N GLU A 137 7.48 3.38 -5.27
CA GLU A 137 6.52 3.73 -4.23
C GLU A 137 6.33 2.59 -3.21
N ILE A 138 6.35 1.32 -3.63
CA ILE A 138 6.28 0.18 -2.69
C ILE A 138 7.57 0.08 -1.86
N ALA A 139 8.74 -0.04 -2.50
CA ALA A 139 10.01 -0.19 -1.79
C ALA A 139 10.30 1.04 -0.92
N GLY A 140 10.08 2.24 -1.45
CA GLY A 140 10.22 3.49 -0.73
C GLY A 140 9.22 3.66 0.42
N GLY A 141 8.00 3.15 0.27
CA GLY A 141 6.98 3.10 1.31
C GLY A 141 7.37 2.18 2.45
N ILE A 142 7.77 0.94 2.16
CA ILE A 142 8.19 -0.06 3.14
C ILE A 142 9.39 0.43 3.93
N LEU A 143 10.39 1.03 3.27
CA LEU A 143 11.58 1.60 3.90
C LEU A 143 11.26 2.67 4.97
N LYS A 144 10.05 3.25 4.95
CA LYS A 144 9.60 4.26 5.90
C LYS A 144 8.72 3.71 7.03
N THR A 145 8.28 2.45 6.97
CA THR A 145 7.40 1.86 8.00
C THR A 145 8.14 1.65 9.30
N GLY A 146 9.33 1.03 9.25
CA GLY A 146 10.00 0.49 10.43
C GLY A 146 9.64 -0.95 10.77
N GLU A 147 8.72 -1.57 10.00
CA GLU A 147 8.34 -2.98 10.06
C GLU A 147 8.83 -3.74 8.82
N LEU A 148 10.08 -3.49 8.41
CA LEU A 148 10.58 -4.02 7.14
C LEU A 148 10.56 -5.55 7.08
N ALA A 149 10.82 -6.22 8.21
CA ALA A 149 10.80 -7.68 8.30
C ALA A 149 9.44 -8.29 7.93
N ASN A 150 8.32 -7.60 8.20
CA ASN A 150 6.97 -8.07 7.88
C ASN A 150 6.68 -8.05 6.37
N HIS A 151 7.56 -7.44 5.57
CA HIS A 151 7.35 -7.18 4.15
C HIS A 151 8.35 -7.93 3.25
N ALA A 152 9.14 -8.85 3.82
CA ALA A 152 10.15 -9.61 3.10
C ALA A 152 9.57 -10.34 1.87
N ASP A 153 8.44 -11.04 2.03
CA ASP A 153 7.77 -11.78 0.96
C ASP A 153 7.23 -10.85 -0.12
N LEU A 154 6.58 -9.75 0.28
CA LEU A 154 6.02 -8.78 -0.67
C LEU A 154 7.11 -8.13 -1.53
N LEU A 155 8.29 -7.88 -0.95
CA LEU A 155 9.42 -7.34 -1.70
C LEU A 155 10.03 -8.36 -2.66
N ASP A 156 9.96 -9.65 -2.37
CA ASP A 156 10.37 -10.72 -3.29
C ASP A 156 9.35 -10.89 -4.43
N GLU A 157 8.06 -10.87 -4.11
CA GLU A 157 6.99 -10.87 -5.14
C GLU A 157 7.13 -9.67 -6.09
N LEU A 158 7.49 -8.50 -5.56
CA LEU A 158 7.77 -7.30 -6.35
C LEU A 158 9.01 -7.49 -7.22
N ALA A 159 10.10 -8.03 -6.67
CA ALA A 159 11.32 -8.31 -7.45
C ALA A 159 11.06 -9.28 -8.60
N GLN A 160 10.29 -10.34 -8.37
CA GLN A 160 9.89 -11.27 -9.43
C GLN A 160 9.01 -10.60 -10.49
N LEU A 161 8.11 -9.70 -10.10
CA LEU A 161 7.23 -9.00 -11.05
C LEU A 161 8.01 -8.09 -12.03
N VAL A 162 9.12 -7.52 -11.55
CA VAL A 162 9.91 -6.55 -12.32
C VAL A 162 11.22 -7.12 -12.87
N ASP A 163 11.46 -8.41 -12.66
CA ASP A 163 12.62 -9.10 -13.21
C ASP A 163 12.64 -8.99 -14.75
N GLY A 164 13.83 -8.73 -15.30
CA GLY A 164 14.03 -8.52 -16.74
C GLY A 164 13.39 -7.26 -17.35
N ARG A 165 12.74 -6.40 -16.55
CA ARG A 165 12.19 -5.12 -17.03
C ARG A 165 13.26 -4.03 -16.98
N ASP A 166 13.24 -3.15 -17.98
CA ASP A 166 14.12 -1.97 -18.01
C ASP A 166 13.73 -0.99 -16.90
N MET A 167 14.69 -0.73 -16.00
CA MET A 167 14.53 0.07 -14.80
C MET A 167 15.80 0.84 -14.52
N THR A 168 15.65 2.08 -14.06
CA THR A 168 16.81 2.85 -13.59
C THR A 168 17.53 2.19 -12.42
N ASP A 169 18.86 2.23 -12.45
CA ASP A 169 19.74 1.67 -11.41
C ASP A 169 19.35 2.15 -10.00
N GLN A 170 18.92 3.41 -9.85
CA GLN A 170 18.53 3.95 -8.55
C GLN A 170 17.26 3.30 -7.99
N ILE A 171 16.30 2.93 -8.83
CA ILE A 171 15.07 2.24 -8.39
C ILE A 171 15.39 0.78 -8.09
N THR A 172 16.18 0.11 -8.93
CA THR A 172 16.64 -1.26 -8.71
C THR A 172 17.45 -1.37 -7.41
N ALA A 173 18.37 -0.44 -7.17
CA ALA A 173 19.13 -0.35 -5.92
C ALA A 173 18.23 -0.15 -4.69
N LYS A 174 17.17 0.66 -4.82
CA LYS A 174 16.19 0.90 -3.74
C LYS A 174 15.41 -0.37 -3.40
N LEU A 175 15.03 -1.17 -4.40
CA LEU A 175 14.38 -2.46 -4.18
C LEU A 175 15.32 -3.44 -3.46
N HIS A 176 16.56 -3.60 -3.93
CA HIS A 176 17.56 -4.43 -3.26
C HIS A 176 17.82 -3.98 -1.83
N LYS A 177 17.93 -2.67 -1.59
CA LYS A 177 18.04 -2.12 -0.24
C LYS A 177 16.83 -2.51 0.62
N ALA A 178 15.60 -2.36 0.13
CA ALA A 178 14.42 -2.76 0.89
C ALA A 178 14.44 -4.26 1.23
N ARG A 179 14.74 -5.12 0.24
CA ARG A 179 14.85 -6.58 0.41
C ARG A 179 15.91 -6.97 1.42
N ALA A 180 17.07 -6.31 1.39
CA ALA A 180 18.13 -6.52 2.36
C ALA A 180 17.71 -6.11 3.77
N LEU A 181 17.16 -4.91 3.92
CA LEU A 181 16.79 -4.39 5.23
C LEU A 181 15.66 -5.19 5.89
N ALA A 182 14.77 -5.80 5.09
CA ALA A 182 13.78 -6.74 5.58
C ALA A 182 14.37 -8.05 6.14
N ARG A 183 15.62 -8.40 5.75
CA ARG A 183 16.28 -9.68 6.10
C ARG A 183 17.50 -9.53 6.99
N LEU A 184 17.88 -8.31 7.39
CA LEU A 184 19.13 -8.04 8.13
C LEU A 184 19.35 -8.93 9.36
N THR A 185 18.28 -9.34 10.05
CA THR A 185 18.37 -10.18 11.25
C THR A 185 18.05 -11.65 11.01
N SER A 186 17.12 -11.95 10.10
CA SER A 186 16.68 -13.32 9.83
C SER A 186 17.60 -14.06 8.87
N ASP A 187 18.19 -13.34 7.90
CA ASP A 187 19.10 -13.90 6.89
C ASP A 187 20.18 -12.86 6.51
N PRO A 188 21.21 -12.70 7.37
CA PRO A 188 22.27 -11.70 7.16
C PRO A 188 23.13 -11.95 5.91
N ALA A 189 23.25 -13.21 5.47
CA ALA A 189 24.04 -13.58 4.30
C ALA A 189 23.39 -13.03 3.02
N THR A 190 22.11 -13.37 2.79
CA THR A 190 21.34 -12.84 1.66
C THR A 190 21.17 -11.33 1.76
N ALA A 191 20.98 -10.79 2.97
CA ALA A 191 20.91 -9.34 3.15
C ALA A 191 22.20 -8.63 2.71
N ARG A 192 23.37 -9.22 3.00
CA ARG A 192 24.67 -8.70 2.54
C ARG A 192 24.76 -8.67 1.02
N GLU A 193 24.38 -9.75 0.35
CA GLU A 193 24.38 -9.84 -1.12
C GLU A 193 23.55 -8.71 -1.74
N TYR A 194 22.31 -8.55 -1.29
CA TYR A 194 21.44 -7.47 -1.78
C TYR A 194 22.00 -6.07 -1.49
N LEU A 195 22.66 -5.85 -0.35
CA LEU A 195 23.31 -4.56 -0.07
C LEU A 195 24.50 -4.29 -1.00
N LEU A 196 25.27 -5.33 -1.36
CA LEU A 196 26.38 -5.20 -2.31
C LEU A 196 25.85 -4.84 -3.70
N THR A 197 24.81 -5.54 -4.19
CA THR A 197 24.14 -5.21 -5.45
C THR A 197 23.61 -3.78 -5.44
N ALA A 198 22.92 -3.37 -4.37
CA ALA A 198 22.43 -2.00 -4.23
C ALA A 198 23.56 -0.96 -4.22
N ALA A 199 24.72 -1.26 -3.63
CA ALA A 199 25.87 -0.37 -3.59
C ALA A 199 26.56 -0.23 -4.95
N GLN A 200 26.55 -1.30 -5.75
CA GLN A 200 27.10 -1.32 -7.10
C GLN A 200 26.24 -0.48 -8.05
N LEU A 201 24.92 -0.66 -8.00
CA LEU A 201 23.95 0.05 -8.84
C LEU A 201 23.85 1.53 -8.45
N ASP A 202 23.78 1.84 -7.16
CA ASP A 202 23.71 3.21 -6.66
C ASP A 202 24.63 3.39 -5.44
N PRO A 203 25.86 3.91 -5.65
CA PRO A 203 26.79 4.21 -4.56
C PRO A 203 26.27 5.24 -3.53
N THR A 204 25.24 6.02 -3.89
CA THR A 204 24.61 7.05 -3.05
C THR A 204 23.37 6.56 -2.31
N SER A 205 22.95 5.30 -2.53
CA SER A 205 21.77 4.67 -1.92
C SER A 205 21.81 4.59 -0.39
N GLY A 206 22.96 4.89 0.23
CA GLY A 206 23.16 4.90 1.68
C GLY A 206 23.26 3.50 2.29
N VAL A 207 23.52 2.46 1.48
CA VAL A 207 23.63 1.07 1.95
C VAL A 207 24.94 0.75 2.67
N LYS A 208 26.00 1.53 2.41
CA LYS A 208 27.36 1.33 2.98
C LYS A 208 27.37 1.22 4.50
N ARG A 209 26.49 1.94 5.21
CA ARG A 209 26.40 1.87 6.67
C ARG A 209 25.90 0.50 7.18
N TYR A 210 25.03 -0.16 6.41
CA TYR A 210 24.48 -1.45 6.79
C TYR A 210 25.48 -2.58 6.52
N LEU A 211 26.23 -2.49 5.41
CA LEU A 211 27.36 -3.38 5.15
C LEU A 211 28.38 -3.33 6.28
N LYS A 212 28.79 -2.11 6.69
CA LYS A 212 29.70 -1.93 7.85
C LYS A 212 29.15 -2.52 9.14
N ALA A 213 27.85 -2.40 9.39
CA ALA A 213 27.23 -2.98 10.58
C ALA A 213 27.27 -4.52 10.56
N LEU A 214 27.00 -5.14 9.41
CA LEU A 214 27.13 -6.58 9.22
C LEU A 214 28.58 -7.07 9.39
N ASP A 215 29.55 -6.34 8.85
CA ASP A 215 30.99 -6.66 8.99
C ASP A 215 31.46 -6.60 10.45
N ALA A 216 30.96 -5.63 11.21
CA ALA A 216 31.33 -5.47 12.61
C ALA A 216 30.68 -6.51 13.55
N GLY A 217 29.88 -7.45 13.02
CA GLY A 217 29.06 -8.36 13.84
C GLY A 217 28.02 -7.63 14.70
N ALA A 218 27.79 -6.34 14.44
CA ALA A 218 26.84 -5.53 15.17
C ALA A 218 25.45 -5.83 14.63
N LYS A 219 24.47 -6.11 15.52
CA LYS A 219 23.06 -6.15 15.13
C LYS A 219 22.75 -4.82 14.41
N PRO A 220 22.45 -4.83 13.10
CA PRO A 220 22.24 -3.59 12.39
C PRO A 220 20.98 -2.96 12.98
N GLN A 221 21.14 -1.82 13.64
CA GLN A 221 20.03 -0.96 13.99
C GLN A 221 19.54 -0.34 12.66
N GLY A 222 18.81 -1.14 11.87
CA GLY A 222 17.81 -0.62 10.96
C GLY A 222 17.02 0.35 11.81
N LYS A 223 16.92 1.62 11.38
CA LYS A 223 16.16 2.63 12.12
C LYS A 223 14.83 1.96 12.47
N THR A 224 14.67 1.61 13.74
CA THR A 224 13.40 1.27 14.34
C THR A 224 12.67 2.60 14.30
N ALA A 225 12.15 2.96 13.13
CA ALA A 225 10.96 3.77 13.08
C ALA A 225 9.97 2.91 13.85
N VAL A 226 9.80 3.23 15.12
CA VAL A 226 8.74 2.66 15.93
C VAL A 226 7.48 2.84 15.08
N VAL A 227 6.92 1.76 14.56
CA VAL A 227 5.58 1.82 13.98
C VAL A 227 4.69 2.19 15.13
N VAL A 228 4.24 3.42 15.08
CA VAL A 228 3.25 3.94 15.98
C VAL A 228 1.94 3.71 15.25
N ASP A 229 1.19 2.71 15.71
CA ASP A 229 -0.25 2.73 15.49
C ASP A 229 -0.79 4.02 16.14
N ILE A 230 -1.14 5.01 15.32
CA ILE A 230 -1.59 6.33 15.78
C ILE A 230 -2.86 6.19 16.64
N GLN A 231 -3.63 5.09 16.50
CA GLN A 231 -4.79 4.82 17.35
C GLN A 231 -4.40 4.35 18.76
N GLU A 232 -3.28 3.66 18.94
CA GLU A 232 -2.81 3.21 20.25
C GLU A 232 -2.17 4.35 21.08
N TYR A 233 -1.58 5.35 20.41
CA TYR A 233 -0.87 6.48 21.03
C TYR A 233 -1.80 7.68 21.32
N SER A 234 -2.89 7.40 22.02
CA SER A 234 -3.95 8.37 22.33
C SER A 234 -3.59 9.40 23.42
N LEU A 235 -2.56 9.16 24.25
CA LEU A 235 -2.23 10.07 25.34
C LEU A 235 -1.28 11.18 24.91
N SER A 236 -1.64 12.43 25.26
CA SER A 236 -0.70 13.55 25.22
C SER A 236 0.38 13.41 26.31
N ALA A 237 1.53 14.06 26.12
CA ALA A 237 2.57 14.16 27.15
C ALA A 237 2.04 14.64 28.50
N ARG A 238 1.08 15.58 28.49
CA ARG A 238 0.46 16.11 29.72
C ARG A 238 -0.46 15.08 30.38
N ALA A 239 -1.25 14.34 29.60
CA ALA A 239 -2.12 13.28 30.11
C ALA A 239 -1.31 12.10 30.67
N ALA A 240 -0.26 11.68 29.95
CA ALA A 240 0.64 10.62 30.40
C ALA A 240 1.40 11.02 31.68
N ALA A 241 1.90 12.26 31.75
CA ALA A 241 2.56 12.77 32.95
C ALA A 241 1.62 12.87 34.16
N LYS A 242 0.33 13.20 33.93
CA LYS A 242 -0.71 13.18 34.98
C LYS A 242 -0.93 11.77 35.52
N LEU A 243 -1.03 10.76 34.66
CA LEU A 243 -1.11 9.35 35.09
C LEU A 243 0.13 8.91 35.88
N ALA A 244 1.26 9.56 35.60
CA ALA A 244 2.53 9.28 36.23
C ALA A 244 2.84 10.16 37.46
N ASN A 245 1.90 10.99 37.91
CA ASN A 245 2.09 11.97 39.00
C ASN A 245 3.36 12.81 38.86
N MET A 246 3.66 13.28 37.65
CA MET A 246 4.83 14.12 37.38
C MET A 246 4.54 15.26 36.41
N THR A 247 5.48 16.18 36.27
CA THR A 247 5.39 17.26 35.28
C THR A 247 5.67 16.71 33.88
N ALA A 248 5.02 17.29 32.85
CA ALA A 248 5.24 16.87 31.46
C ALA A 248 6.72 16.92 31.02
N PRO A 249 7.53 17.94 31.38
CA PRO A 249 8.96 17.94 31.08
C PRO A 249 9.72 16.79 31.75
N ALA A 250 9.43 16.47 33.01
CA ALA A 250 10.05 15.35 33.70
C ALA A 250 9.69 14.02 33.03
N PHE A 251 8.41 13.83 32.68
CA PHE A 251 7.94 12.64 31.98
C PHE A 251 8.62 12.44 30.62
N ILE A 252 8.76 13.52 29.84
CA ILE A 252 9.44 13.47 28.54
C ILE A 252 10.92 13.09 28.71
N ARG A 253 11.60 13.56 29.78
CA ARG A 253 12.99 13.14 30.07
C ARG A 253 13.07 11.63 30.33
N HIS A 254 12.15 11.07 31.11
CA HIS A 254 12.09 9.63 31.35
C HIS A 254 11.85 8.84 30.06
N ALA A 255 10.91 9.30 29.23
CA ALA A 255 10.62 8.67 27.94
C ALA A 255 11.79 8.74 26.94
N LYS A 256 12.63 9.80 27.02
CA LYS A 256 13.86 9.90 26.23
C LYS A 256 14.95 8.96 26.74
N LYS A 257 15.08 8.81 28.07
CA LYS A 257 16.06 7.94 28.71
C LYS A 257 15.74 6.45 28.56
N HIS A 258 14.46 6.10 28.46
CA HIS A 258 13.98 4.72 28.40
C HIS A 258 13.03 4.48 27.21
N PRO A 259 13.53 4.56 25.97
CA PRO A 259 12.69 4.45 24.77
C PRO A 259 12.01 3.08 24.63
N ASP A 260 12.63 2.01 25.12
CA ASP A 260 12.09 0.64 25.03
C ASP A 260 10.92 0.41 26.01
N LEU A 261 10.94 1.10 27.15
CA LEU A 261 9.95 0.95 28.22
C LEU A 261 8.82 1.98 28.13
N LEU A 262 9.13 3.15 27.57
CA LEU A 262 8.17 4.21 27.24
C LEU A 262 8.30 4.60 25.77
N PRO A 263 7.82 3.74 24.84
CA PRO A 263 7.73 4.10 23.43
C PRO A 263 6.93 5.40 23.24
N ARG A 264 7.40 6.26 22.33
CA ARG A 264 6.79 7.57 22.07
C ARG A 264 6.76 7.91 20.59
N VAL A 265 5.75 8.66 20.19
CA VAL A 265 5.66 9.31 18.87
C VAL A 265 6.11 10.74 19.03
N GLU A 266 7.00 11.18 18.16
CA GLU A 266 7.38 12.58 18.06
C GLU A 266 6.76 13.16 16.79
N ILE A 267 5.87 14.15 16.95
CA ILE A 267 5.21 14.85 15.85
C ILE A 267 5.78 16.27 15.82
N PRO A 268 6.63 16.60 14.82
CA PRO A 268 7.17 17.95 14.68
C PRO A 268 6.06 18.93 14.30
N ILE A 269 6.00 20.08 15.00
CA ILE A 269 5.12 21.21 14.71
C ILE A 269 5.97 22.48 14.76
N GLY A 270 6.46 22.91 13.59
CA GLY A 270 7.38 24.04 13.48
C GLY A 270 8.67 23.77 14.28
N THR A 271 9.00 24.67 15.21
CA THR A 271 10.15 24.53 16.12
C THR A 271 9.88 23.64 17.34
N ARG A 272 8.64 23.18 17.53
CA ARG A 272 8.21 22.39 18.69
C ARG A 272 7.96 20.94 18.31
N HIS A 273 7.99 20.07 19.32
CA HIS A 273 7.68 18.65 19.19
C HIS A 273 6.49 18.31 20.07
N LEU A 274 5.46 17.70 19.49
CA LEU A 274 4.40 17.03 20.26
C LEU A 274 4.80 15.59 20.52
N TYR A 275 4.58 15.13 21.75
CA TYR A 275 4.82 13.75 22.14
C TYR A 275 3.49 13.05 22.40
N ARG A 276 3.36 11.83 21.85
CA ARG A 276 2.22 10.93 22.08
C ARG A 276 2.69 9.62 22.69
N PHE A 277 1.85 9.03 23.52
CA PHE A 277 2.14 7.83 24.30
C PHE A 277 0.93 6.89 24.31
N THR A 278 1.18 5.58 24.50
CA THR A 278 0.11 4.60 24.69
C THR A 278 -0.28 4.47 26.17
N PRO A 279 -1.57 4.31 26.53
CA PRO A 279 -1.97 4.03 27.90
C PRO A 279 -1.33 2.77 28.48
N LYS A 280 -1.13 1.73 27.66
CA LYS A 280 -0.55 0.44 28.06
C LYS A 280 0.89 0.60 28.56
N HIS A 281 1.76 1.22 27.76
CA HIS A 281 3.17 1.40 28.13
C HIS A 281 3.34 2.37 29.31
N VAL A 282 2.53 3.44 29.37
CA VAL A 282 2.55 4.36 30.53
C VAL A 282 2.23 3.60 31.82
N LYS A 283 1.15 2.81 31.84
CA LYS A 283 0.77 2.00 33.03
C LYS A 283 1.81 0.95 33.39
N ALA A 284 2.36 0.25 32.39
CA ALA A 284 3.41 -0.76 32.61
C ALA A 284 4.68 -0.13 33.21
N TYR A 285 5.12 1.01 32.68
CA TYR A 285 6.25 1.77 33.20
C TYR A 285 6.03 2.23 34.65
N MET A 286 4.82 2.72 34.97
CA MET A 286 4.46 3.09 36.33
C MET A 286 4.59 1.90 37.29
N LYS A 287 4.05 0.74 36.89
CA LYS A 287 4.03 -0.47 37.71
C LYS A 287 5.44 -1.01 38.00
N GLN A 288 6.35 -0.93 37.04
CA GLN A 288 7.67 -1.58 37.12
C GLN A 288 8.81 -0.64 37.57
N HIS A 289 8.77 0.64 37.18
CA HIS A 289 9.92 1.54 37.29
C HIS A 289 9.72 2.75 38.20
N LEU A 290 8.48 3.10 38.55
CA LEU A 290 8.19 4.22 39.46
C LEU A 290 7.69 3.79 40.84
N VAL A 291 7.19 2.56 41.00
CA VAL A 291 6.96 1.96 42.34
C VAL A 291 8.29 1.64 43.05
N LYS A 292 9.35 1.30 42.32
CA LYS A 292 10.70 1.06 42.91
C LYS A 292 11.38 2.35 43.37
N ALA A 293 11.22 3.45 42.65
CA ALA A 293 11.79 4.76 43.03
C ALA A 293 11.21 5.33 44.36
N ARG A 294 10.11 4.78 44.88
CA ARG A 294 9.58 5.12 46.22
C ARG A 294 10.12 4.25 47.34
N LYS A 295 10.74 3.09 47.05
CA LYS A 295 11.35 2.23 48.08
C LYS A 295 12.79 2.63 48.40
N ASP A 296 13.49 3.28 47.47
CA ASP A 296 14.91 3.64 47.65
C ASP A 296 15.12 5.04 48.27
N VAL A 297 14.04 5.72 48.70
CA VAL A 297 14.09 7.06 49.33
C VAL A 297 13.68 7.01 50.82
N ASN A 298 13.37 5.82 51.36
CA ASN A 298 12.95 5.66 52.75
C ASN A 298 13.72 4.57 53.52
N THR A 299 15.00 4.40 53.18
CA THR A 299 16.01 3.70 54.00
C THR A 299 17.17 4.62 54.26
#